data_AF-A0A7G8WA25-F1
#
_entry.id   AF-A0A7G8WA25-F1
#
_cell.length_a   1.000
_cell.length_b   1.000
_cell.length_c   1.000
_cell.angle_alpha   90.00
_cell.angle_beta   90.00
_cell.angle_gamma   90.00
#
_symmetry.space_group_name_H-M   'P 1'
#
loop_
_entity.id
_entity.type
_entity.pdbx_description
1 polymer ?
#
loop_
_entity_poly.entity_id
_entity_poly.type
_entity_poly.pdbx_seq_one_letter_code
_entity_poly.pdbx_strand_id
1 'polypeptide(L)'
;MKKSLKLLSIIAIATLISCGGSDKKKEETGYGKKAPAKVEKKAPASQRIELTNKGVGSITSITLDAEIDQDMVMHGKDVYSKMCTACHKADKKFIGPAPTGILERRTPEWVMNMILNPEKMIKEDPLAKDLLMEFNGAPMANQHLSEAEARAVLEYFRTL
;
A
#
# COMPACT_ATOMS: atom_id res chain seq x y z
N MET A 1 44.39 -35.84 -7.71
CA MET A 1 45.55 -36.10 -8.59
C MET A 1 45.44 -37.56 -9.00
N LYS A 2 45.24 -38.00 -10.24
CA LYS A 2 45.86 -37.66 -11.52
C LYS A 2 44.84 -37.90 -12.67
N LYS A 3 44.83 -36.99 -13.65
CA LYS A 3 44.28 -37.18 -15.02
C LYS A 3 45.12 -38.29 -15.70
N SER A 4 44.69 -39.06 -16.70
CA SER A 4 43.99 -38.77 -17.96
C SER A 4 44.06 -40.06 -18.80
N LEU A 5 43.11 -40.32 -19.70
CA LEU A 5 43.47 -40.71 -21.08
C LEU A 5 42.28 -40.55 -22.04
N LYS A 6 42.56 -39.95 -23.19
CA LYS A 6 41.67 -39.66 -24.31
C LYS A 6 41.46 -40.94 -25.15
N LEU A 7 40.30 -41.10 -25.77
CA LEU A 7 40.20 -41.79 -27.05
C LEU A 7 39.31 -40.97 -27.99
N LEU A 8 39.90 -40.51 -29.09
CA LEU A 8 39.21 -39.98 -30.26
C LEU A 8 38.50 -41.13 -30.98
N SER A 9 37.29 -40.87 -31.48
CA SER A 9 36.83 -41.48 -32.74
C SER A 9 36.19 -40.39 -33.60
N ILE A 10 36.90 -40.10 -34.68
CA ILE A 10 36.50 -39.29 -35.84
C ILE A 10 35.70 -40.21 -36.75
N ILE A 11 34.48 -39.83 -37.14
CA ILE A 11 33.86 -40.31 -38.39
C ILE A 11 33.30 -39.10 -39.16
N ALA A 12 33.77 -38.98 -40.39
CA ALA A 12 33.54 -37.96 -41.39
C ALA A 12 32.23 -38.23 -42.17
N ILE A 13 31.38 -37.22 -42.40
CA ILE A 13 31.18 -36.41 -43.64
C ILE A 13 30.36 -37.08 -44.76
N ALA A 14 29.48 -36.25 -45.32
CA ALA A 14 28.70 -36.31 -46.58
C ALA A 14 27.27 -36.88 -46.41
N THR A 15 26.20 -36.19 -46.84
CA THR A 15 26.00 -35.56 -48.15
C THR A 15 25.05 -34.34 -48.13
N LEU A 16 25.17 -33.56 -49.19
CA LEU A 16 24.58 -32.24 -49.44
C LEU A 16 23.15 -32.30 -50.04
N ILE A 17 22.53 -31.12 -50.06
CA ILE A 17 21.46 -30.61 -50.95
C ILE A 17 20.01 -30.80 -50.48
N SER A 18 19.43 -29.70 -49.97
CA SER A 18 18.30 -29.07 -50.66
C SER A 18 18.24 -27.57 -50.33
N CYS A 19 18.24 -26.75 -51.38
CA CYS A 19 18.19 -25.30 -51.39
C CYS A 19 16.74 -24.87 -51.61
N GLY A 20 16.23 -23.90 -50.84
CA GLY A 20 14.97 -23.23 -51.17
C GLY A 20 14.24 -22.67 -49.96
N GLY A 21 14.41 -21.38 -49.69
CA GLY A 21 13.62 -20.66 -48.70
C GLY A 21 14.40 -19.59 -47.96
N SER A 22 14.70 -18.49 -48.65
CA SER A 22 15.13 -17.24 -48.02
C SER A 22 13.99 -16.72 -47.15
N ASP A 23 14.19 -16.66 -45.84
CA ASP A 23 13.85 -15.51 -44.99
C ASP A 23 14.27 -15.78 -43.54
N LYS A 24 15.40 -15.16 -43.14
CA LYS A 24 15.80 -15.05 -41.74
C LYS A 24 15.14 -13.80 -41.16
N LYS A 25 14.20 -13.98 -40.24
CA LYS A 25 14.02 -13.05 -39.11
C LYS A 25 13.93 -13.85 -37.81
N LYS A 26 15.00 -13.75 -37.03
CA LYS A 26 14.94 -13.81 -35.58
C LYS A 26 14.00 -12.70 -35.12
N GLU A 27 12.93 -13.03 -34.41
CA GLU A 27 12.34 -12.09 -33.46
C GLU A 27 12.66 -12.57 -32.06
N GLU A 28 13.66 -11.91 -31.50
CA GLU A 28 13.88 -11.80 -30.08
C GLU A 28 12.63 -11.23 -29.42
N THR A 29 12.29 -11.85 -28.30
CA THR A 29 11.49 -11.34 -27.18
C THR A 29 11.35 -9.82 -27.16
N GLY A 30 10.29 -9.31 -27.79
CA GLY A 30 9.80 -7.96 -27.62
C GLY A 30 9.13 -7.81 -26.26
N TYR A 31 9.92 -7.70 -25.19
CA TYR A 31 9.45 -7.10 -23.95
C TYR A 31 9.13 -5.65 -24.31
N GLY A 32 7.86 -5.39 -24.62
CA GLY A 32 7.35 -4.08 -24.95
C GLY A 32 7.79 -3.10 -23.87
N LYS A 33 8.70 -2.21 -24.24
CA LYS A 33 8.93 -0.96 -23.51
C LYS A 33 7.58 -0.27 -23.46
N LYS A 34 6.83 -0.45 -22.37
CA LYS A 34 5.81 0.51 -21.99
C LYS A 34 6.55 1.82 -21.86
N ALA A 35 6.27 2.76 -22.76
CA ALA A 35 6.68 4.14 -22.60
C ALA A 35 6.34 4.56 -21.16
N PRO A 36 7.20 5.32 -20.47
CA PRO A 36 6.82 5.88 -19.19
C PRO A 36 5.56 6.70 -19.44
N ALA A 37 4.43 6.23 -18.94
CA ALA A 37 3.26 7.07 -18.81
C ALA A 37 3.74 8.35 -18.15
N LYS A 38 3.48 9.48 -18.78
CA LYS A 38 3.80 10.81 -18.27
C LYS A 38 3.18 10.88 -16.87
N VAL A 39 3.99 10.64 -15.84
CA VAL A 39 3.56 10.72 -14.45
C VAL A 39 3.36 12.20 -14.20
N GLU A 40 2.14 12.68 -14.42
CA GLU A 40 1.66 13.80 -13.62
C GLU A 40 1.93 13.43 -12.17
N LYS A 41 2.83 14.19 -11.53
CA LYS A 41 3.16 14.00 -10.12
C LYS A 41 1.91 14.32 -9.30
N LYS A 42 1.01 13.34 -9.16
CA LYS A 42 -0.05 13.37 -8.15
C LYS A 42 0.63 13.46 -6.79
N ALA A 43 0.06 14.27 -5.89
CA ALA A 43 0.52 14.33 -4.51
C ALA A 43 0.54 12.92 -3.89
N PRO A 44 1.46 12.63 -2.95
CA PRO A 44 1.47 11.37 -2.20
C PRO A 44 0.08 11.01 -1.68
N ALA A 45 -0.23 9.72 -1.59
CA ALA A 45 -1.54 9.25 -1.13
C ALA A 45 -1.91 9.81 0.24
N SER A 46 -0.94 9.84 1.16
CA SER A 46 -1.05 10.44 2.47
C SER A 46 -1.42 11.92 2.43
N GLN A 47 -1.02 12.68 1.40
CA GLN A 47 -1.20 14.13 1.33
C GLN A 47 -2.42 14.57 0.50
N ARG A 48 -3.04 13.68 -0.29
CA ARG A 48 -4.26 14.01 -1.03
C ARG A 48 -5.39 14.39 -0.08
N ILE A 49 -6.21 15.37 -0.43
CA ILE A 49 -7.40 15.77 0.33
C ILE A 49 -8.60 15.02 -0.26
N GLU A 50 -9.22 14.15 0.54
CA GLU A 50 -10.33 13.27 0.14
C GLU A 50 -11.43 13.36 1.20
N LEU A 51 -12.24 14.41 1.14
CA LEU A 51 -13.27 14.75 2.15
C LEU A 51 -14.69 14.27 1.79
N THR A 52 -14.85 13.52 0.70
CA THR A 52 -16.13 12.91 0.31
C THR A 52 -16.11 11.38 0.42
N ASN A 53 -14.92 10.78 0.41
CA ASN A 53 -14.76 9.34 0.53
C ASN A 53 -14.85 8.90 2.00
N LYS A 54 -15.90 8.14 2.34
CA LYS A 54 -16.10 7.55 3.68
C LYS A 54 -15.44 6.19 3.87
N GLY A 55 -14.82 5.67 2.82
CA GLY A 55 -14.23 4.34 2.80
C GLY A 55 -15.28 3.24 2.73
N VAL A 56 -14.92 2.07 3.23
CA VAL A 56 -15.72 0.85 3.17
C VAL A 56 -15.78 0.22 4.56
N GLY A 57 -16.97 0.20 5.16
CA GLY A 57 -17.18 -0.38 6.49
C GLY A 57 -18.56 -0.10 7.06
N SER A 58 -18.75 -0.39 8.34
CA SER A 58 -20.00 -0.18 9.07
C SER A 58 -20.26 1.30 9.38
N ILE A 59 -19.21 2.11 9.42
CA ILE A 59 -19.31 3.52 9.78
C ILE A 59 -19.68 4.33 8.54
N THR A 60 -20.96 4.68 8.45
CA THR A 60 -21.53 5.41 7.30
C THR A 60 -21.81 6.88 7.60
N SER A 61 -21.90 7.25 8.87
CA SER A 61 -22.10 8.61 9.34
C SER A 61 -21.54 8.77 10.74
N ILE A 62 -20.87 9.89 11.00
CA ILE A 62 -20.47 10.32 12.35
C ILE A 62 -20.79 11.81 12.49
N THR A 63 -21.36 12.18 13.63
CA THR A 63 -21.42 13.58 14.06
C THR A 63 -20.29 13.83 15.04
N LEU A 64 -19.48 14.86 14.78
CA LEU A 64 -18.50 15.36 15.74
C LEU A 64 -19.10 16.59 16.42
N ASP A 65 -19.13 16.56 17.74
CA ASP A 65 -19.62 17.69 18.52
C ASP A 65 -18.71 18.91 18.35
N ALA A 66 -19.25 20.13 18.49
CA ALA A 66 -18.44 21.34 18.37
C ALA A 66 -17.34 21.41 19.44
N GLU A 67 -17.64 20.91 20.64
CA GLU A 67 -16.70 20.83 21.74
C GLU A 67 -15.90 19.53 21.70
N ILE A 68 -14.69 19.58 22.25
CA ILE A 68 -13.81 18.41 22.39
C ILE A 68 -14.08 17.77 23.74
N ASP A 69 -14.43 16.49 23.72
CA ASP A 69 -14.57 15.70 24.94
C ASP A 69 -13.18 15.30 25.47
N GLN A 70 -12.74 15.97 26.53
CA GLN A 70 -11.40 15.76 27.09
C GLN A 70 -11.20 14.36 27.69
N ASP A 71 -12.25 13.74 28.23
CA ASP A 71 -12.16 12.38 28.79
C ASP A 71 -12.00 11.36 27.67
N MET A 72 -12.75 11.55 26.57
CA MET A 72 -12.60 10.74 25.37
C MET A 72 -11.24 10.94 24.69
N VAL A 73 -10.70 12.16 24.67
CA VAL A 73 -9.33 12.43 24.20
C VAL A 73 -8.31 11.67 25.04
N MET A 74 -8.41 11.72 26.37
CA MET A 74 -7.48 11.01 27.26
C MET A 74 -7.53 9.50 27.01
N HIS A 75 -8.73 8.94 26.88
CA HIS A 75 -8.90 7.53 26.55
C HIS A 75 -8.33 7.19 25.16
N GLY A 76 -8.65 8.00 24.15
CA GLY A 76 -8.15 7.83 22.78
C GLY A 76 -6.64 7.89 22.67
N LYS A 77 -6.00 8.79 23.44
CA LYS A 77 -4.54 8.90 23.51
C LYS A 77 -3.91 7.64 24.12
N ASP A 78 -4.52 7.07 25.16
CA ASP A 78 -4.06 5.82 25.77
C ASP A 78 -4.18 4.64 24.79
N VAL A 79 -5.31 4.52 24.10
CA VAL A 79 -5.52 3.51 23.06
C VAL A 79 -4.51 3.69 21.92
N TYR A 80 -4.33 4.91 21.42
CA TYR A 80 -3.34 5.22 20.38
C TYR A 80 -1.91 4.83 20.82
N SER A 81 -1.55 5.16 22.06
CA SER A 81 -0.24 4.81 22.62
C SER A 81 0.01 3.31 22.58
N LYS A 82 -0.97 2.51 22.99
CA LYS A 82 -0.87 1.04 23.09
C LYS A 82 -0.93 0.36 21.73
N MET A 83 -1.79 0.83 20.83
CA MET A 83 -2.18 0.07 19.63
C MET A 83 -1.61 0.64 18.32
N CYS A 84 -1.19 1.91 18.29
CA CYS A 84 -0.86 2.59 17.04
C CYS A 84 0.61 3.04 16.95
N THR A 85 1.26 3.37 18.08
CA THR A 85 2.59 4.01 18.07
C THR A 85 3.75 3.12 17.61
N ALA A 86 3.52 1.81 17.54
CA ALA A 86 4.43 0.85 16.93
C ALA A 86 4.64 1.17 15.43
N CYS A 87 3.63 1.72 14.76
CA CYS A 87 3.68 1.99 13.32
C CYS A 87 3.55 3.49 12.98
N HIS A 88 2.83 4.25 13.80
CA HIS A 88 2.54 5.66 13.55
C HIS A 88 3.30 6.56 14.53
N LYS A 89 3.91 7.63 14.00
CA LYS A 89 4.38 8.76 14.81
C LYS A 89 3.46 9.94 14.50
N ALA A 90 3.05 10.70 15.52
CA ALA A 90 2.06 11.76 15.38
C ALA A 90 2.36 12.71 14.22
N ASP A 91 3.60 13.23 14.18
CA ASP A 91 3.95 14.35 13.29
C ASP A 91 4.90 13.98 12.14
N LYS A 92 5.20 12.70 11.95
CA LYS A 92 6.11 12.29 10.87
C LYS A 92 5.78 10.92 10.30
N LYS A 93 6.11 10.75 9.02
CA LYS A 93 6.14 9.44 8.35
C LYS A 93 7.01 8.47 9.14
N PHE A 94 6.50 7.26 9.36
CA PHE A 94 7.26 6.14 9.91
C PHE A 94 6.95 4.86 9.12
N ILE A 95 6.48 3.80 9.75
CA ILE A 95 5.92 2.63 9.06
C ILE A 95 4.58 2.99 8.43
N GLY A 96 3.76 3.77 9.15
CA GLY A 96 2.52 4.36 8.67
C GLY A 96 2.58 5.89 8.55
N PRO A 97 1.52 6.52 7.99
CA PRO A 97 1.38 7.97 7.91
C PRO A 97 1.25 8.65 9.27
N ALA A 98 1.62 9.92 9.34
CA ALA A 98 1.34 10.79 10.48
C ALA A 98 -0.17 11.05 10.61
N PRO A 99 -0.82 10.88 11.78
CA PRO A 99 -2.23 11.21 12.01
C PRO A 99 -2.50 12.69 12.27
N THR A 100 -1.49 13.51 12.59
CA THR A 100 -1.67 14.97 12.76
C THR A 100 -2.37 15.58 11.54
N GLY A 101 -3.39 16.40 11.78
CA GLY A 101 -4.23 17.02 10.74
C GLY A 101 -5.00 16.03 9.86
N ILE A 102 -5.23 14.77 10.27
CA ILE A 102 -5.89 13.77 9.40
C ILE A 102 -7.30 14.18 8.96
N LEU A 103 -8.02 14.91 9.81
CA LEU A 103 -9.39 15.38 9.51
C LEU A 103 -9.45 16.53 8.52
N GLU A 104 -8.31 17.16 8.19
CA GLU A 104 -8.23 18.13 7.10
C GLU A 104 -8.22 17.46 5.72
N ARG A 105 -7.98 16.16 5.68
CA ARG A 105 -7.75 15.40 4.44
C ARG A 105 -8.54 14.10 4.34
N ARG A 106 -9.21 13.64 5.39
CA ARG A 106 -10.06 12.45 5.42
C ARG A 106 -11.35 12.73 6.15
N THR A 107 -12.44 12.07 5.77
CA THR A 107 -13.65 12.10 6.58
C THR A 107 -13.46 11.32 7.88
N PRO A 108 -14.19 11.66 8.96
CA PRO A 108 -14.13 10.90 10.21
C PRO A 108 -14.53 9.43 10.03
N GLU A 109 -15.50 9.15 9.14
CA GLU A 109 -15.93 7.79 8.83
C GLU A 109 -14.81 6.98 8.18
N TRP A 110 -14.07 7.58 7.25
CA TRP A 110 -12.94 6.91 6.60
C TRP A 110 -11.88 6.54 7.63
N VAL A 111 -11.56 7.45 8.56
CA VAL A 111 -10.58 7.20 9.63
C VAL A 111 -11.04 6.04 10.52
N MET A 112 -12.30 6.04 10.96
CA MET A 112 -12.82 4.94 11.78
C MET A 112 -12.89 3.61 11.03
N ASN A 113 -13.35 3.61 9.78
CA ASN A 113 -13.38 2.39 8.95
C ASN A 113 -11.97 1.82 8.74
N MET A 114 -10.96 2.68 8.55
CA MET A 114 -9.56 2.27 8.46
C MET A 114 -9.04 1.65 9.76
N ILE A 115 -9.41 2.20 10.92
CA ILE A 115 -9.03 1.66 12.23
C ILE A 115 -9.69 0.30 12.50
N LEU A 116 -10.99 0.18 12.21
CA LEU A 116 -11.81 -0.99 12.54
C LEU A 116 -11.60 -2.17 11.58
N ASN A 117 -11.37 -1.90 10.30
CA ASN A 117 -11.22 -2.93 9.29
C ASN A 117 -10.21 -2.56 8.18
N PRO A 118 -8.92 -2.43 8.53
CA PRO A 118 -7.89 -2.03 7.57
C PRO A 118 -7.75 -3.01 6.40
N GLU A 119 -7.99 -4.31 6.62
CA GLU A 119 -7.90 -5.34 5.58
C GLU A 119 -8.95 -5.14 4.48
N LYS A 120 -10.21 -4.92 4.86
CA LYS A 120 -11.29 -4.63 3.90
C LYS A 120 -11.04 -3.31 3.19
N MET A 121 -10.62 -2.28 3.93
CA MET A 121 -10.26 -0.99 3.37
C MET A 121 -9.17 -1.14 2.31
N ILE A 122 -8.06 -1.80 2.62
CA ILE A 122 -6.99 -2.07 1.65
C ILE A 122 -7.50 -2.85 0.43
N LYS A 123 -8.43 -3.79 0.62
CA LYS A 123 -8.97 -4.59 -0.49
C LYS A 123 -9.91 -3.82 -1.40
N GLU A 124 -10.68 -2.88 -0.88
CA GLU A 124 -11.84 -2.29 -1.59
C GLU A 124 -11.70 -0.78 -1.82
N ASP A 125 -11.14 -0.04 -0.86
CA ASP A 125 -10.97 1.42 -0.94
C ASP A 125 -9.73 1.82 -1.77
N PRO A 126 -9.87 2.64 -2.84
CA PRO A 126 -8.74 3.04 -3.69
C PRO A 126 -7.66 3.82 -2.93
N LEU A 127 -8.05 4.66 -1.96
CA LEU A 127 -7.11 5.48 -1.21
C LEU A 127 -6.28 4.63 -0.25
N ALA A 128 -6.89 3.65 0.42
CA ALA A 128 -6.18 2.67 1.24
C ALA A 128 -5.18 1.83 0.43
N LYS A 129 -5.51 1.45 -0.81
CA LYS A 129 -4.57 0.77 -1.73
C LYS A 129 -3.37 1.65 -2.07
N ASP A 130 -3.62 2.91 -2.38
CA ASP A 130 -2.56 3.84 -2.70
C ASP A 130 -1.66 4.14 -1.48
N LEU A 131 -2.24 4.20 -0.28
CA LEU A 131 -1.48 4.28 0.97
C LEU A 131 -0.62 3.03 1.15
N LEU A 132 -1.15 1.82 0.95
CA LEU A 132 -0.35 0.60 1.03
C LEU A 132 0.88 0.68 0.11
N MET A 133 0.70 1.16 -1.13
CA MET A 133 1.81 1.34 -2.08
C MET A 133 2.82 2.41 -1.63
N GLU A 134 2.36 3.56 -1.11
CA GLU A 134 3.24 4.63 -0.60
C GLU A 134 4.07 4.21 0.62
N PHE A 135 3.53 3.32 1.44
CA PHE A 135 4.14 2.81 2.66
C PHE A 135 4.79 1.43 2.46
N ASN A 136 5.36 1.20 1.27
CA ASN A 136 6.19 0.04 0.92
C ASN A 136 5.50 -1.31 1.09
N GLY A 137 4.17 -1.36 0.93
CA GLY A 137 3.40 -2.58 1.08
C GLY A 137 3.23 -3.03 2.54
N ALA A 138 3.52 -2.18 3.53
CA ALA A 138 3.27 -2.47 4.94
C ALA A 138 1.76 -2.33 5.24
N PRO A 139 1.02 -3.44 5.46
CA PRO A 139 -0.40 -3.34 5.78
C PRO A 139 -0.60 -2.83 7.20
N MET A 140 -1.64 -2.03 7.42
CA MET A 140 -2.10 -1.72 8.77
C MET A 140 -2.78 -2.98 9.34
N ALA A 141 -2.23 -3.53 10.43
CA ALA A 141 -2.81 -4.68 11.10
C ALA A 141 -4.08 -4.30 11.85
N ASN A 142 -5.10 -5.15 11.81
CA ASN A 142 -6.30 -4.97 12.62
C ASN A 142 -5.95 -5.12 14.11
N GLN A 143 -6.23 -4.08 14.91
CA GLN A 143 -5.99 -4.09 16.36
C GLN A 143 -7.20 -4.61 17.15
N HIS A 144 -8.27 -5.02 16.43
CA HIS A 144 -9.52 -5.53 16.99
C HIS A 144 -10.18 -4.56 17.98
N LEU A 145 -10.04 -3.27 17.74
CA LEU A 145 -10.70 -2.24 18.53
C LEU A 145 -12.21 -2.31 18.36
N SER A 146 -12.91 -2.03 19.46
CA SER A 146 -14.34 -1.71 19.42
C SER A 146 -14.58 -0.37 18.71
N GLU A 147 -15.84 -0.16 18.29
CA GLU A 147 -16.24 1.13 17.70
C GLU A 147 -16.02 2.30 18.66
N ALA A 148 -16.24 2.09 19.97
CA ALA A 148 -16.03 3.10 21.00
C ALA A 148 -14.55 3.48 21.16
N GLU A 149 -13.64 2.50 21.15
CA GLU A 149 -12.20 2.75 21.19
C GLU A 149 -11.73 3.47 19.93
N ALA A 150 -12.21 3.08 18.74
CA ALA A 150 -11.92 3.78 17.49
C ALA A 150 -12.44 5.22 17.49
N ARG A 151 -13.65 5.44 18.03
CA ARG A 151 -14.23 6.79 18.22
C ARG A 151 -13.40 7.63 19.18
N ALA A 152 -12.85 7.03 20.25
CA ALA A 152 -11.98 7.72 21.17
C ALA A 152 -10.64 8.12 20.51
N VAL A 153 -10.02 7.22 19.74
CA VAL A 153 -8.81 7.54 18.95
C VAL A 153 -9.08 8.66 17.95
N LEU A 154 -10.25 8.65 17.29
CA LEU A 154 -10.68 9.73 16.42
C LEU A 154 -10.79 11.07 17.18
N GLU A 155 -11.35 11.07 18.39
CA GLU A 155 -11.43 12.28 19.23
C GLU A 155 -10.03 12.81 19.57
N TYR A 156 -9.11 11.93 19.95
CA TYR A 156 -7.71 12.30 20.16
C TYR A 156 -7.10 12.94 18.91
N PHE A 157 -7.38 12.42 17.71
CA PHE A 157 -6.89 13.02 16.46
C PHE A 157 -7.44 14.41 16.19
N ARG A 158 -8.59 14.82 16.76
CA ARG A 158 -9.07 16.21 16.68
C ARG A 158 -8.18 17.20 17.43
N THR A 159 -7.29 16.70 18.30
CA THR A 159 -6.33 17.50 19.08
C THR A 159 -4.92 17.54 18.49
N LEU A 160 -4.71 16.85 17.36
CA LEU A 160 -3.41 16.74 16.69
C LEU A 160 -3.29 17.68 15.49
#